data_AF-A0A4V1A0F9-F1
#
_entry.id   AF-A0A4V1A0F9-F1
#
_cell.length_a   1.000
_cell.length_b   1.000
_cell.length_c   1.000
_cell.angle_alpha   90.00
_cell.angle_beta   90.00
_cell.angle_gamma   90.00
#
_symmetry.space_group_name_H-M   'P 1'
#
loop_
_entity.id
_entity.type
_entity.pdbx_description
1 polymer ?
#
loop_
_entity_poly.entity_id
_entity_poly.type
_entity_poly.pdbx_seq_one_letter_code
_entity_poly.pdbx_strand_id
1 'polypeptide(L)'
;MDQPQFEEIPSGEWSAAAVAQNDPELYADLVDLLDSVDPEPLLHAEIDAMYAGIDPLSYLDDVLTAVDPEGAAAAYEQMVTGEWDGDL
;
A
#
# COMPACT_ATOMS: atom_id res chain seq x y z
N MET A 1 23.22 -36.24 22.98
CA MET A 1 22.22 -35.38 22.32
C MET A 1 22.95 -34.08 22.05
N ASP A 2 23.45 -33.89 20.83
CA ASP A 2 24.10 -32.65 20.43
C ASP A 2 23.03 -31.56 20.34
N GLN A 3 23.26 -30.45 21.03
CA GLN A 3 22.37 -29.30 21.05
C GLN A 3 22.49 -28.57 19.69
N PRO A 4 21.38 -28.15 19.04
CA PRO A 4 21.47 -27.42 17.78
C PRO A 4 22.20 -26.09 18.01
N GLN A 5 23.15 -25.75 17.13
CA GLN A 5 23.82 -24.45 17.14
C GLN A 5 22.79 -23.37 16.81
N PHE A 6 22.55 -22.44 17.74
CA PHE A 6 21.79 -21.23 17.48
C PHE A 6 22.66 -20.28 16.65
N GLU A 7 22.12 -19.71 15.57
CA GLU A 7 22.81 -18.69 14.79
C GLU A 7 22.95 -17.42 15.64
N GLU A 8 24.17 -17.05 16.03
CA GLU A 8 24.47 -15.73 16.55
C GLU A 8 24.37 -14.72 15.40
N ILE A 9 23.41 -13.80 15.48
CA ILE A 9 23.32 -12.67 14.56
C ILE A 9 24.30 -11.60 15.06
N PRO A 10 25.32 -11.17 14.29
CA PRO A 10 26.41 -10.32 14.79
C PRO A 10 26.06 -8.85 15.04
N SER A 11 24.78 -8.47 14.93
CA SER A 11 24.28 -7.14 15.27
C SER A 11 23.18 -7.32 16.30
N GLY A 12 23.03 -6.38 17.24
CA GLY A 12 21.95 -6.39 18.25
C GLY A 12 20.53 -6.25 17.69
N GLU A 13 20.32 -6.67 16.44
CA GLU A 13 19.07 -6.72 15.71
C GLU A 13 18.55 -8.16 15.79
N TRP A 14 17.52 -8.37 16.59
CA TRP A 14 16.86 -9.66 16.69
C TRP A 14 16.02 -9.88 15.43
N SER A 15 16.36 -10.88 14.62
CA SER A 15 15.50 -11.28 13.50
C SER A 15 14.27 -12.01 14.02
N ALA A 16 13.16 -11.95 13.28
CA ALA A 16 11.94 -12.67 13.62
C ALA A 16 12.18 -14.20 13.77
N ALA A 17 13.08 -14.76 12.95
CA ALA A 17 13.50 -16.15 13.05
C ALA A 17 14.27 -16.45 14.35
N ALA A 18 15.14 -15.54 14.80
CA ALA A 18 15.85 -15.68 16.06
C ALA A 18 14.90 -15.56 17.28
N VAL A 19 13.87 -14.72 17.19
CA VAL A 19 12.82 -14.64 18.22
C VAL A 19 12.01 -15.94 18.24
N ALA A 20 11.56 -16.44 17.08
CA ALA A 20 10.81 -17.70 16.98
C ALA A 20 11.59 -18.91 17.53
N GLN A 21 12.92 -18.92 17.40
CA GLN A 21 13.77 -20.01 17.86
C GLN A 21 14.04 -19.95 19.38
N ASN A 22 14.19 -18.75 19.95
CA ASN A 22 14.57 -18.55 21.35
C ASN A 22 13.38 -18.34 22.28
N ASP A 23 12.30 -17.72 21.79
CA ASP A 23 11.07 -17.44 22.52
C ASP A 23 9.84 -17.58 21.60
N PRO A 24 9.36 -18.82 21.38
CA PRO A 24 8.23 -19.10 20.51
C PRO A 24 6.91 -18.45 20.97
N GLU A 25 6.73 -18.25 22.28
CA GLU A 25 5.52 -17.63 22.83
C GLU A 25 5.50 -16.13 22.50
N LEU A 26 6.63 -15.43 22.69
CA LEU A 26 6.75 -14.03 22.28
C LEU A 26 6.57 -13.85 20.77
N TYR A 27 7.10 -14.76 19.96
CA TYR A 27 6.90 -14.73 18.51
C TYR A 27 5.41 -14.88 18.15
N ALA A 28 4.71 -15.83 18.78
CA ALA A 28 3.28 -16.04 18.55
C ALA A 28 2.46 -14.79 18.95
N ASP A 29 2.72 -14.21 20.12
CA ASP A 29 2.04 -12.99 20.59
C ASP A 29 2.25 -11.81 19.64
N LEU A 30 3.45 -11.66 19.07
CA LEU A 30 3.76 -10.60 18.10
C LEU A 30 3.06 -10.80 16.76
N VAL A 31 2.99 -12.04 16.28
CA VAL A 31 2.26 -12.38 15.04
C VAL A 31 0.77 -12.14 15.23
N ASP A 32 0.20 -12.59 16.34
CA ASP A 32 -1.22 -12.36 16.67
C ASP A 32 -1.53 -10.86 16.79
N LEU A 33 -0.63 -10.07 17.39
CA LEU A 33 -0.76 -8.62 17.46
C LEU A 33 -0.75 -8.00 16.06
N LEU A 34 0.19 -8.39 15.20
CA LEU A 34 0.28 -7.87 13.83
C LEU A 34 -0.93 -8.25 12.97
N ASP A 35 -1.42 -9.49 13.09
CA ASP A 35 -2.64 -9.94 12.41
C ASP A 35 -3.90 -9.24 12.92
N SER A 36 -3.90 -8.76 14.18
CA SER A 36 -4.99 -7.97 14.75
C SER A 36 -4.99 -6.50 14.33
N VAL A 37 -3.89 -6.02 13.75
CA VAL A 37 -3.79 -4.65 13.20
C VAL A 37 -4.33 -4.66 11.79
N ASP A 38 -5.48 -4.02 11.59
CA ASP A 38 -6.00 -3.71 10.27
C ASP A 38 -5.20 -2.54 9.65
N PRO A 39 -4.42 -2.75 8.57
CA PRO A 39 -3.67 -1.69 7.92
C PRO A 39 -4.53 -0.80 7.01
N GLU A 40 -5.74 -1.23 6.64
CA GLU A 40 -6.60 -0.55 5.67
C GLU A 40 -7.09 0.85 6.08
N PRO A 41 -7.36 1.18 7.36
CA PRO A 41 -7.96 2.46 7.72
C PRO A 41 -7.07 3.67 7.42
N LEU A 42 -5.75 3.52 7.59
CA LEU A 42 -4.79 4.59 7.33
C LEU A 42 -4.49 4.71 5.84
N LEU A 43 -4.33 3.58 5.16
CA LEU A 43 -4.03 3.55 3.73
C LEU A 43 -5.20 4.09 2.89
N HIS A 44 -6.45 3.74 3.24
CA HIS A 44 -7.63 4.22 2.52
C HIS A 44 -7.81 5.74 2.69
N ALA A 45 -7.68 6.25 3.91
CA ALA A 45 -7.80 7.68 4.19
C ALA A 45 -6.69 8.52 3.52
N GLU A 46 -5.47 8.00 3.45
CA GLU A 46 -4.37 8.66 2.73
C GLU A 46 -4.60 8.69 1.22
N ILE A 47 -5.10 7.61 0.65
CA ILE A 47 -5.44 7.53 -0.77
C ILE A 47 -6.59 8.50 -1.10
N ASP A 48 -7.65 8.52 -0.30
CA ASP A 48 -8.77 9.44 -0.49
C ASP A 48 -8.33 10.90 -0.38
N ALA A 49 -7.46 11.23 0.58
CA ALA A 49 -6.89 12.56 0.72
C ALA A 49 -6.02 12.96 -0.49
N MET A 50 -5.27 12.02 -1.06
CA MET A 50 -4.48 12.24 -2.27
C MET A 50 -5.36 12.56 -3.47
N TYR A 51 -6.43 11.78 -3.68
CA TYR A 51 -7.40 12.01 -4.77
C TYR A 51 -8.24 13.29 -4.56
N ALA A 52 -8.62 13.61 -3.31
CA ALA A 52 -9.35 14.83 -3.01
C ALA A 52 -8.54 16.11 -3.27
N GLY A 53 -7.20 16.01 -3.31
CA GLY A 53 -6.31 17.12 -3.65
C GLY A 53 -6.11 17.34 -5.16
N ILE A 54 -6.62 16.45 -6.00
CA ILE A 54 -6.54 16.57 -7.45
C ILE A 54 -7.58 17.58 -7.91
N ASP A 55 -7.13 18.70 -8.48
CA ASP A 55 -8.02 19.66 -9.17
C ASP A 55 -8.22 19.20 -10.61
N PRO A 56 -9.42 18.74 -11.02
CA PRO A 56 -9.68 18.30 -12.38
C PRO A 56 -9.36 19.38 -13.41
N LEU A 57 -9.60 20.66 -13.09
CA LEU A 57 -9.35 21.76 -14.03
C LEU A 57 -7.88 21.90 -14.41
N SER A 58 -6.96 21.41 -13.57
CA SER A 58 -5.52 21.40 -13.87
C SER A 58 -5.15 20.56 -15.09
N TYR A 59 -5.98 19.58 -15.46
CA TYR A 59 -5.77 18.69 -16.61
C TYR A 59 -6.43 19.19 -17.90
N LEU A 60 -7.18 20.31 -17.86
CA LEU A 60 -7.93 20.78 -19.02
C LEU A 60 -7.02 21.12 -20.20
N ASP A 61 -5.87 21.76 -19.94
CA ASP A 61 -4.88 22.08 -20.99
C ASP A 61 -4.26 20.80 -21.59
N ASP A 62 -4.03 19.77 -20.77
CA ASP A 62 -3.50 18.48 -21.24
C ASP A 62 -4.51 17.75 -22.14
N VAL A 63 -5.79 17.78 -21.79
CA VAL A 63 -6.87 17.22 -22.61
C VAL A 63 -6.98 17.96 -23.95
N LEU A 64 -6.92 19.30 -23.90
CA LEU A 64 -7.05 20.13 -25.10
C LEU A 64 -5.85 20.04 -26.05
N THR A 65 -4.70 19.59 -25.55
CA THR A 65 -3.45 19.47 -26.34
C THR A 65 -3.05 18.03 -26.60
N ALA A 66 -3.87 17.06 -26.18
CA ALA A 66 -3.60 15.64 -26.36
C ALA A 66 -3.51 15.23 -27.84
N VAL A 67 -2.62 14.27 -28.11
CA VAL A 67 -2.48 13.66 -29.45
C VAL A 67 -3.75 12.92 -29.85
N ASP A 68 -4.46 12.37 -28.86
CA ASP A 68 -5.78 11.75 -28.98
C ASP A 68 -6.79 12.50 -28.10
N PRO A 69 -7.48 13.51 -28.65
CA PRO A 69 -8.39 14.35 -27.87
C PRO A 69 -9.68 13.62 -27.46
N GLU A 70 -10.10 12.58 -28.19
CA GLU A 70 -11.29 11.80 -27.85
C GLU A 70 -11.02 10.89 -26.64
N GLY A 71 -9.89 10.16 -26.65
CA GLY A 71 -9.48 9.36 -25.50
C GLY A 71 -9.17 10.20 -24.26
N ALA A 72 -8.55 11.37 -24.42
CA ALA A 72 -8.28 12.28 -23.31
C ALA A 72 -9.57 12.89 -22.72
N ALA A 73 -10.55 13.24 -23.56
CA ALA A 73 -11.85 13.73 -23.10
C ALA A 73 -12.63 12.66 -22.33
N ALA A 74 -12.62 11.41 -22.80
CA ALA A 74 -13.26 10.30 -22.11
C ALA A 74 -12.65 10.06 -20.71
N ALA A 75 -11.32 10.02 -20.61
CA ALA A 75 -10.62 9.87 -19.33
C ALA A 75 -10.90 11.05 -18.37
N TYR A 76 -10.97 12.27 -18.89
CA TYR A 76 -11.30 13.46 -18.11
C TYR A 76 -12.74 13.44 -17.61
N GLU A 77 -13.70 13.02 -18.45
CA GLU A 77 -15.09 12.86 -18.07
C GLU A 77 -15.22 11.85 -16.92
N GLN A 78 -14.60 10.66 -17.05
CA GLN A 78 -14.59 9.64 -16.00
C GLN A 78 -14.01 10.17 -14.68
N MET A 79 -12.93 10.96 -14.73
CA MET A 79 -12.31 11.57 -13.55
C MET A 79 -13.23 12.59 -12.85
N VAL A 80 -13.99 13.39 -13.61
CA VAL A 80 -14.88 14.43 -13.07
C VAL A 80 -16.21 13.86 -12.58
N THR A 81 -16.77 12.89 -13.28
CA THR A 81 -18.10 12.32 -12.98
C THR A 81 -18.02 11.12 -12.04
N GLY A 82 -16.87 10.43 -11.98
CA GLY A 82 -16.70 9.17 -11.26
C GLY A 82 -17.41 8.00 -11.93
N GLU A 83 -17.98 8.18 -13.12
CA GLU A 83 -18.65 7.14 -13.88
C GLU A 83 -17.66 6.48 -14.84
N TRP A 84 -17.17 5.29 -14.49
CA TRP A 84 -16.34 4.47 -15.38
C TRP A 84 -17.24 3.59 -16.27
N ASP A 85 -17.14 3.75 -17.60
CA ASP A 85 -17.93 2.98 -18.58
C ASP A 85 -17.21 1.71 -19.09
N GLY A 86 -15.91 1.57 -18.83
CA GLY A 86 -15.15 0.35 -19.08
C GLY A 86 -14.36 0.31 -20.39
N ASP A 87 -14.52 1.31 -21.27
CA ASP A 87 -13.88 1.35 -22.58
C ASP A 87 -12.73 2.38 -22.60
N LEU A 88 -11.57 1.97 -23.12
CA LEU A 88 -10.38 2.80 -23.37
C LEU A 88 -9.91 2.60 -24.81
#